data_AF-A0A4P5QSS0-F1
#
_entry.id   AF-A0A4P5QSS0-F1
#
_cell.length_a   1.000
_cell.length_b   1.000
_cell.length_c   1.000
_cell.angle_alpha   90.00
_cell.angle_beta   90.00
_cell.angle_gamma   90.00
#
_symmetry.space_group_name_H-M   'P 1'
#
loop_
_entity.id
_entity.type
_entity.pdbx_description
1 polymer ?
#
loop_
_entity_poly.entity_id
_entity_poly.type
_entity_poly.pdbx_seq_one_letter_code
_entity_poly.pdbx_strand_id
1 'polypeptide(L)'
;MKGAGMASVKPPAAGGKATTEGAELYNVTADIGEKTNLAQKNPEKLKELAALWDTWNAGYIDAAWGPGARKNAPNAQPGDPAQPRRKRNQPAN
;
A
#
# COMPACT_ATOMS: atom_id res chain seq x y z
N MET A 1 28.27 12.80 8.96
CA MET A 1 27.97 11.35 9.02
C MET A 1 27.06 11.03 7.84
N LYS A 2 27.45 10.08 6.99
CA LYS A 2 26.74 9.73 5.75
C LYS A 2 25.51 8.89 6.11
N GLY A 3 24.33 9.32 5.68
CA GLY A 3 23.09 8.54 5.76
C GLY A 3 23.22 7.27 4.91
N ALA A 4 23.05 6.12 5.54
CA ALA A 4 23.06 4.83 4.85
C ALA A 4 21.80 4.69 4.00
N GLY A 5 21.98 4.06 2.84
CA GLY A 5 21.08 4.09 1.70
C GLY A 5 19.66 3.63 2.00
N MET A 6 18.70 4.40 1.50
CA MET A 6 17.38 3.92 1.14
C MET A 6 17.56 2.85 0.07
N ALA A 7 17.56 1.58 0.45
CA ALA A 7 17.27 0.53 -0.50
C ALA A 7 15.85 0.78 -1.00
N SER A 8 15.73 1.07 -2.29
CA SER A 8 14.48 1.33 -2.99
C SER A 8 13.50 0.18 -2.79
N VAL A 9 12.65 0.27 -1.77
CA VAL A 9 11.46 -0.57 -1.67
C VAL A 9 10.56 -0.13 -2.82
N LYS A 10 10.59 -0.90 -3.92
CA LYS A 10 9.66 -0.74 -5.02
C LYS A 10 8.26 -0.84 -4.41
N PRO A 11 7.41 0.21 -4.49
CA PRO A 11 6.05 0.09 -3.99
C PRO A 11 5.39 -1.11 -4.69
N PRO A 12 4.61 -1.92 -3.97
CA PRO A 12 3.86 -2.99 -4.62
C PRO A 12 3.09 -2.39 -5.79
N ALA A 13 3.08 -3.10 -6.93
CA ALA A 13 2.33 -2.69 -8.10
C ALA A 13 0.89 -2.35 -7.68
N ALA A 14 0.23 -1.43 -8.40
CA ALA A 14 -0.96 -0.68 -7.98
C ALA A 14 -2.25 -1.48 -7.62
N GLY A 15 -2.15 -2.78 -7.35
CA GLY A 15 -3.16 -3.62 -6.69
C GLY A 15 -2.57 -4.67 -5.74
N GLY A 16 -1.35 -4.47 -5.22
CA GLY A 16 -0.71 -5.41 -4.29
C GLY A 16 -1.27 -5.27 -2.87
N LYS A 17 -1.47 -6.41 -2.20
CA LYS A 17 -1.76 -6.45 -0.76
C LYS A 17 -0.67 -5.69 -0.01
N ALA A 18 -1.04 -4.93 1.01
CA ALA A 18 -0.06 -4.30 1.90
C ALA A 18 0.73 -5.39 2.64
N THR A 19 2.02 -5.16 2.87
CA THR A 19 2.91 -6.10 3.54
C THR A 19 3.79 -5.37 4.56
N THR A 20 4.42 -6.11 5.47
CA THR A 20 5.31 -5.54 6.50
C THR A 20 6.79 -5.62 6.13
N GLU A 21 7.16 -6.00 4.90
CA GLU A 21 8.56 -5.93 4.48
C GLU A 21 9.09 -4.49 4.51
N GLY A 22 10.21 -4.30 5.20
CA GLY A 22 10.81 -2.98 5.37
C GLY A 22 10.11 -2.10 6.42
N ALA A 23 9.17 -2.65 7.20
CA ALA A 23 8.50 -1.91 8.26
C ALA A 23 9.48 -1.38 9.31
N GLU A 24 9.18 -0.18 9.82
CA GLU A 24 9.94 0.50 10.87
C GLU A 24 9.20 0.41 12.20
N LEU A 25 9.93 0.50 13.31
CA LEU A 25 9.35 0.43 14.65
C LEU A 25 9.72 1.69 15.44
N TYR A 26 8.72 2.36 16.01
CA TYR A 26 8.91 3.58 16.78
C TYR A 26 8.24 3.48 18.16
N ASN A 27 8.83 4.13 19.15
CA ASN A 27 8.19 4.37 20.43
C ASN A 27 7.58 5.78 20.43
N VAL A 28 6.33 5.91 20.02
CA VAL A 28 5.64 7.20 19.86
C VAL A 28 5.56 8.01 21.16
N THR A 29 5.59 7.35 22.33
CA THR A 29 5.60 8.05 23.63
C THR A 29 6.90 8.83 23.84
N ALA A 30 8.03 8.29 23.39
CA ALA A 30 9.35 8.90 23.54
C ALA A 30 9.82 9.65 22.28
N ASP A 31 9.25 9.31 21.12
CA ASP A 31 9.65 9.80 19.80
C ASP A 31 8.43 10.02 18.91
N ILE A 32 7.64 11.04 19.24
CA ILE A 32 6.43 11.41 18.49
C ILE A 32 6.72 11.81 17.03
N GLY A 33 7.97 12.16 16.72
CA GLY A 33 8.38 12.55 15.38
C GLY A 33 8.96 11.40 14.54
N GLU A 34 8.91 10.16 15.05
CA GLU A 34 9.34 8.95 14.33
C GLU A 34 10.77 9.07 13.76
N LYS A 35 11.69 9.67 14.52
CA LYS A 35 13.06 9.94 14.06
C LYS A 35 13.99 8.76 14.25
N THR A 36 13.69 7.88 15.19
CA THR A 36 14.58 6.80 15.63
C THR A 36 13.93 5.45 15.37
N ASN A 37 14.25 4.85 14.24
CA ASN A 37 13.80 3.50 13.92
C ASN A 37 14.46 2.48 14.88
N LEU A 38 13.61 1.68 15.55
CA LEU A 38 13.96 0.65 16.51
C LEU A 38 13.86 -0.79 15.95
N ALA A 39 13.50 -0.97 14.68
CA ALA A 39 13.27 -2.28 14.06
C ALA A 39 14.46 -3.23 14.25
N GLN A 40 15.68 -2.74 14.02
CA GLN A 40 16.91 -3.53 14.19
C GLN A 40 17.25 -3.80 15.66
N LYS A 41 16.83 -2.93 16.58
CA LYS A 41 17.09 -3.06 18.01
C LYS A 41 16.10 -3.98 18.71
N ASN A 42 14.86 -4.06 18.20
CA ASN A 42 13.78 -4.87 18.76
C ASN A 42 13.11 -5.76 17.68
N PRO A 43 13.85 -6.68 17.05
CA PRO A 43 13.33 -7.48 15.93
C PRO A 43 12.19 -8.41 16.33
N GLU A 44 12.21 -8.96 17.55
CA GLU A 44 11.15 -9.86 18.03
C GLU A 44 9.82 -9.12 18.23
N LYS A 45 9.86 -7.88 18.74
CA LYS A 45 8.65 -7.05 18.87
C LYS A 45 8.10 -6.67 17.50
N LEU A 46 8.97 -6.38 16.52
CA LEU A 46 8.52 -6.14 15.15
C LEU A 46 7.84 -7.37 14.54
N LYS A 47 8.40 -8.57 14.71
CA LYS A 47 7.78 -9.83 14.24
C LYS A 47 6.41 -10.08 14.87
N GLU A 48 6.29 -9.87 16.18
CA GLU A 48 5.02 -10.01 16.91
C GLU A 48 3.95 -9.09 16.32
N LEU A 49 4.26 -7.80 16.13
CA LEU A 49 3.33 -6.82 15.58
C LEU A 49 2.99 -7.09 14.11
N ALA A 50 3.98 -7.53 13.31
CA ALA A 50 3.76 -7.93 11.93
C ALA A 50 2.77 -9.11 11.82
N ALA A 51 2.93 -10.13 12.66
CA ALA A 51 2.01 -11.27 12.68
C ALA A 51 0.57 -10.88 13.05
N LEU A 52 0.40 -9.96 14.00
CA LEU A 52 -0.91 -9.42 14.38
C LEU A 52 -1.53 -8.61 13.23
N TRP A 53 -0.73 -7.79 12.55
CA TRP A 53 -1.14 -7.02 11.37
C TRP A 53 -1.59 -7.93 10.24
N ASP A 54 -0.82 -8.98 9.92
CA ASP A 54 -1.13 -9.92 8.85
C ASP A 54 -2.43 -10.68 9.12
N THR A 55 -2.60 -11.13 10.37
CA THR A 55 -3.81 -11.83 10.82
C THR A 55 -5.05 -10.94 10.65
N TRP A 56 -4.95 -9.66 11.02
CA TRP A 56 -6.06 -8.71 10.88
C TRP A 56 -6.38 -8.41 9.40
N ASN A 57 -5.35 -8.21 8.57
CA ASN A 57 -5.55 -7.90 7.15
C ASN A 57 -6.02 -9.09 6.31
N ALA A 58 -5.81 -10.34 6.75
CA ALA A 58 -6.29 -11.52 6.05
C ALA A 58 -7.82 -11.54 5.88
N GLY A 59 -8.57 -10.84 6.74
CA GLY A 59 -10.02 -10.73 6.65
C GLY A 59 -10.54 -9.64 5.70
N TYR A 60 -9.66 -8.83 5.09
CA TYR A 60 -10.07 -7.64 4.35
C TYR A 60 -10.32 -7.96 2.87
N ILE A 61 -11.42 -7.41 2.34
CA ILE A 61 -11.70 -7.46 0.90
C ILE A 61 -10.76 -6.55 0.12
N ASP A 62 -10.60 -6.82 -1.16
CA ASP A 62 -9.87 -5.92 -2.05
C ASP A 62 -10.57 -4.57 -2.19
N ALA A 63 -9.78 -3.51 -2.34
CA ALA A 63 -10.30 -2.16 -2.54
C ALA A 63 -11.07 -2.07 -3.87
N ALA A 64 -12.28 -1.50 -3.81
CA ALA A 64 -13.12 -1.23 -4.99
C ALA A 64 -12.69 0.03 -5.77
N TRP A 65 -11.59 0.66 -5.37
CA TRP A 65 -11.05 1.90 -5.94
C TRP A 65 -9.55 1.76 -6.22
N GLY A 66 -9.02 2.67 -7.04
CA GLY A 66 -7.60 2.67 -7.42
C GLY A 66 -7.30 1.94 -8.73
N PRO A 67 -6.03 1.95 -9.16
CA PRO A 67 -5.65 1.37 -10.44
C PRO A 67 -5.90 -0.15 -10.45
N GLY A 68 -6.74 -0.63 -11.37
CA GLY A 68 -7.05 -2.06 -11.49
C GLY A 68 -8.36 -2.50 -10.82
N ALA A 69 -9.04 -1.63 -10.07
CA ALA A 69 -10.32 -1.95 -9.41
C ALA A 69 -11.42 -2.45 -10.37
N ARG A 70 -11.40 -2.01 -11.64
CA ARG A 70 -12.36 -2.49 -12.67
C ARG A 70 -12.16 -3.96 -13.07
N LYS A 71 -10.98 -4.54 -12.82
CA LYS A 71 -10.70 -5.95 -13.13
C LYS A 71 -11.31 -6.90 -12.09
N ASN A 72 -11.50 -6.41 -10.86
CA ASN A 72 -11.96 -7.18 -9.72
C ASN A 72 -13.46 -6.96 -9.42
N ALA A 73 -14.19 -6.24 -10.27
CA ALA A 73 -15.63 -6.10 -10.12
C ALA A 73 -16.30 -7.47 -10.36
N PRO A 74 -17.29 -7.88 -9.54
CA PRO A 74 -17.95 -9.18 -9.68
C PRO A 74 -18.68 -9.39 -11.01
N ASN A 75 -18.80 -8.34 -11.85
CA ASN A 75 -19.35 -8.39 -13.20
C ASN A 75 -18.35 -7.89 -14.27
N ALA A 76 -17.04 -7.96 -14.00
CA ALA A 76 -16.01 -7.60 -14.97
C ALA A 76 -15.97 -8.64 -16.10
N GLN A 77 -16.65 -8.33 -17.21
CA GLN A 77 -16.68 -9.19 -18.38
C GLN A 77 -15.30 -9.17 -19.06
N PRO A 78 -14.68 -10.33 -19.36
CA PRO A 78 -13.39 -10.37 -20.04
C PRO A 78 -13.52 -9.74 -21.43
N GLY A 79 -12.90 -8.57 -21.62
CA GLY A 79 -12.82 -7.91 -22.93
C GLY A 79 -13.48 -6.54 -23.07
N ASP A 80 -13.93 -5.89 -21.99
CA ASP A 80 -14.46 -4.52 -22.09
C ASP A 80 -13.28 -3.52 -22.27
N PRO A 81 -13.02 -2.99 -23.49
CA PRO A 81 -11.95 -2.02 -23.66
C PRO A 81 -12.31 -0.78 -22.85
N ALA A 82 -11.32 -0.17 -22.20
CA ALA A 82 -11.50 1.10 -21.52
C ALA A 82 -12.22 2.06 -22.47
N GLN A 83 -13.53 2.28 -22.24
CA GLN A 83 -14.34 3.15 -23.08
C GLN A 83 -13.59 4.48 -23.19
N PRO A 84 -13.17 4.90 -24.40
CA PRO A 84 -12.47 6.16 -24.55
C PRO A 84 -13.38 7.23 -23.95
N ARG A 85 -12.82 8.06 -23.05
CA ARG A 85 -13.55 9.19 -22.46
C ARG A 85 -14.21 9.93 -23.60
N ARG A 86 -15.54 9.82 -23.73
CA ARG A 86 -16.28 10.54 -24.77
C ARG A 86 -15.96 12.01 -24.55
N LYS A 87 -15.22 12.62 -25.49
CA LYS A 87 -15.04 14.07 -25.52
C LYS A 87 -16.44 14.64 -25.56
N ARG A 88 -16.86 15.27 -24.47
CA ARG A 88 -18.12 16.02 -24.41
C ARG A 88 -17.99 17.09 -25.48
N ASN A 89 -18.74 16.96 -26.58
CA ASN A 89 -18.79 17.97 -27.62
C ASN A 89 -19.20 19.29 -26.96
N GLN A 90 -18.30 20.28 -26.96
CA GLN A 90 -18.67 21.65 -26.66
C GLN A 90 -19.41 22.19 -27.91
N PRO A 91 -20.63 22.74 -27.78
CA PRO A 91 -21.22 23.48 -28.89
C PRO A 91 -20.41 24.76 -29.09
N ALA A 92 -20.02 25.02 -30.34
CA ALA A 92 -19.38 26.26 -30.75
C ALA A 92 -20.33 27.45 -30.56
N ASN A 93 -19.78 28.57 -30.12
CA ASN A 93 -20.39 29.89 -30.23
C ASN A 93 -19.37 30.84 -30.85
#